data_AF-A0AA39MCH1-F1
#
_entry.id   AF-A0AA39MCH1-F1
#
_cell.length_a   1.000
_cell.length_b   1.000
_cell.length_c   1.000
_cell.angle_alpha   90.00
_cell.angle_beta   90.00
_cell.angle_gamma   90.00
#
_symmetry.space_group_name_H-M   'P 1'
#
loop_
_entity.id
_entity.type
_entity.pdbx_description
1 polymer ?
#
loop_
_entity_poly.entity_id
_entity_poly.type
_entity_poly.pdbx_seq_one_letter_code
_entity_poly.pdbx_strand_id
1 'polypeptide(L)'
;MDSVPYEFCEDVFGRIDATRAAYREYADLLTALWREAARTCAEKIWRFSIDIWKDGEQWMCNLQDWDRADEEEGPISIDQLVAMDRRWIRVMSVEVGAGVDDETSFEVSKEDISQKLIPFLNRQSLHCCSFQIWIHSTYDASEYLDIFQKLCRPSHTPWNSNITSFNCLLGI
;
A
#
# COMPACT_ATOMS: atom_id res chain seq x y z
N MET A 1 -1.96 -16.06 32.50
CA MET A 1 -1.51 -14.92 31.67
C MET A 1 -2.74 -14.40 30.93
N ASP A 2 -3.84 -14.20 31.67
CA ASP A 2 -5.21 -14.38 31.14
C ASP A 2 -5.98 -13.04 31.09
N SER A 3 -5.26 -11.93 31.06
CA SER A 3 -5.82 -10.59 31.29
C SER A 3 -5.61 -9.62 30.14
N VAL A 4 -5.18 -10.10 28.97
CA VAL A 4 -4.99 -9.25 27.79
C VAL A 4 -6.28 -9.29 26.97
N PRO A 5 -6.96 -8.15 26.75
CA PRO A 5 -8.13 -8.08 25.88
C PRO A 5 -7.76 -8.51 24.46
N TYR A 6 -8.69 -9.15 23.74
CA TYR A 6 -8.45 -9.60 22.37
C TYR A 6 -8.07 -8.43 21.44
N GLU A 7 -8.71 -7.28 21.63
CA GLU A 7 -8.47 -6.05 20.87
C GLU A 7 -7.03 -5.57 21.01
N PHE A 8 -6.39 -5.78 22.17
CA PHE A 8 -4.98 -5.46 22.34
C PHE A 8 -4.09 -6.40 21.52
N CYS A 9 -4.39 -7.70 21.51
CA CYS A 9 -3.66 -8.66 20.68
C CYS A 9 -3.79 -8.31 19.19
N GLU A 10 -5.01 -7.98 18.76
CA GLU A 10 -5.32 -7.57 17.38
C GLU A 10 -4.58 -6.28 17.01
N ASP A 11 -4.56 -5.27 17.88
CA ASP A 11 -3.79 -4.04 17.68
C ASP A 11 -2.28 -4.29 17.60
N VAL A 12 -1.74 -5.21 18.41
CA VAL A 12 -0.32 -5.58 18.36
C VAL A 12 0.01 -6.22 17.01
N PHE A 13 -0.74 -7.25 16.60
CA PHE A 13 -0.49 -7.87 15.30
C PHE A 13 -0.74 -6.91 14.15
N GLY A 14 -1.76 -6.06 14.24
CA GLY A 14 -1.99 -5.00 13.26
C GLY A 14 -0.76 -4.11 13.07
N ARG A 15 0.08 -3.91 14.07
CA ARG A 15 1.28 -3.07 13.95
C ARG A 15 2.52 -3.82 13.46
N ILE A 16 2.48 -5.15 13.41
CA ILE A 16 3.60 -5.95 12.92
C ILE A 16 3.59 -5.91 11.39
N ASP A 17 4.71 -5.55 10.79
CA ASP A 17 4.90 -5.69 9.34
C ASP A 17 5.32 -7.14 9.02
N ALA A 18 4.33 -8.03 8.95
CA ALA A 18 4.51 -9.45 8.62
C ALA A 18 3.62 -9.87 7.44
N THR A 19 4.08 -10.86 6.68
CA THR A 19 3.32 -11.48 5.58
C THR A 19 2.23 -12.39 6.14
N ARG A 20 1.23 -12.75 5.31
CA ARG A 20 0.23 -13.75 5.70
C ARG A 20 0.85 -15.07 6.15
N ALA A 21 1.89 -15.53 5.46
CA ALA A 21 2.61 -16.75 5.83
C ALA A 21 3.21 -16.65 7.23
N ALA A 22 3.89 -15.53 7.54
CA ALA A 22 4.46 -15.31 8.87
C ALA A 22 3.38 -15.24 9.98
N TYR A 23 2.21 -14.64 9.71
CA TYR A 23 1.11 -14.68 10.67
C TYR A 23 0.57 -16.10 10.92
N ARG A 24 0.54 -16.97 9.91
CA ARG A 24 0.18 -18.39 10.09
C ARG A 24 1.20 -19.09 10.98
N GLU A 25 2.49 -18.85 10.76
CA GLU A 25 3.56 -19.37 11.62
C GLU A 25 3.41 -18.88 13.08
N TYR A 26 3.10 -17.60 13.28
CA TYR A 26 2.84 -17.06 14.62
C TYR A 26 1.63 -17.74 15.27
N ALA A 27 0.56 -17.99 14.52
CA ALA A 27 -0.61 -18.69 15.04
C ALA A 27 -0.28 -20.11 15.55
N ASP A 28 0.64 -20.81 14.89
CA ASP A 28 1.06 -22.16 15.28
C ASP A 28 1.91 -22.16 16.56
N LEU A 29 2.70 -21.10 16.78
CA LEU A 29 3.57 -20.95 17.95
C LEU A 29 2.85 -20.39 19.18
N LEU A 30 1.80 -19.60 18.99
CA LEU A 30 1.12 -18.87 20.05
C LEU A 30 -0.08 -19.64 20.61
N THR A 31 -0.60 -19.16 21.75
CA THR A 31 -1.73 -19.78 22.46
C THR A 31 -2.88 -18.79 22.65
N ALA A 32 -4.09 -19.33 22.80
CA ALA A 32 -5.31 -18.58 23.14
C ALA A 32 -5.53 -17.34 22.22
N LEU A 33 -5.84 -16.18 22.81
CA LEU A 33 -6.20 -14.96 22.09
C LEU A 33 -5.10 -14.46 21.13
N TRP A 34 -3.82 -14.71 21.45
CA TRP A 34 -2.72 -14.34 20.56
C TRP A 34 -2.72 -15.17 19.27
N ARG A 35 -3.05 -16.47 19.37
CA ARG A 35 -3.22 -17.33 18.20
C ARG A 35 -4.39 -16.86 17.34
N GLU A 36 -5.52 -16.54 17.96
CA GLU A 36 -6.72 -16.08 17.24
C GLU A 36 -6.49 -14.75 16.53
N ALA A 37 -5.81 -13.81 17.19
CA ALA A 37 -5.43 -12.53 16.59
C ALA A 37 -4.47 -12.74 15.40
N ALA A 38 -3.45 -13.59 15.55
CA ALA A 38 -2.53 -13.93 14.46
C ALA A 38 -3.26 -14.58 13.27
N ARG A 39 -4.19 -15.51 13.51
CA ARG A 39 -5.03 -16.11 12.45
C ARG A 39 -5.89 -15.07 11.74
N THR A 40 -6.54 -14.20 12.50
CA THR A 40 -7.35 -13.12 11.94
C THR A 40 -6.52 -12.21 11.05
N CYS A 41 -5.29 -11.86 11.48
CA CYS A 41 -4.35 -11.12 10.63
C CYS A 41 -3.98 -11.91 9.37
N ALA A 42 -3.65 -13.20 9.48
CA ALA A 42 -3.31 -14.05 8.33
C ALA A 42 -4.44 -14.16 7.29
N GLU A 43 -5.70 -14.05 7.72
CA GLU A 43 -6.88 -14.13 6.85
C GLU A 43 -7.25 -12.78 6.25
N LYS A 44 -7.10 -11.70 7.02
CA LYS A 44 -7.65 -10.39 6.65
C LYS A 44 -6.63 -9.42 6.11
N ILE A 45 -5.34 -9.55 6.41
CA ILE A 45 -4.33 -8.58 5.99
C ILE A 45 -4.19 -8.55 4.46
N TRP A 46 -4.08 -7.36 3.89
CA TRP A 46 -3.79 -7.11 2.49
C TRP A 46 -2.54 -6.25 2.41
N ARG A 47 -1.59 -6.63 1.56
CA ARG A 47 -0.32 -5.94 1.39
C ARG A 47 -0.22 -5.46 -0.04
N PHE A 48 -0.47 -4.19 -0.27
CA PHE A 48 -0.52 -3.62 -1.61
C PHE A 48 0.78 -2.93 -2.00
N SER A 49 1.22 -3.12 -3.24
CA SER A 49 1.98 -2.12 -3.98
C SER A 49 1.06 -1.37 -4.91
N ILE A 50 1.33 -0.07 -5.05
CA ILE A 50 0.50 0.85 -5.82
C ILE A 50 1.38 1.55 -6.83
N ASP A 51 1.19 1.24 -8.10
CA ASP A 51 1.95 1.86 -9.18
C ASP A 51 1.03 2.78 -9.97
N ILE A 52 1.50 4.01 -10.19
CA ILE A 52 0.75 5.04 -10.91
C ILE A 52 1.63 5.62 -12.01
N TRP A 53 1.20 5.57 -13.26
CA TRP A 53 1.95 6.14 -14.38
C TRP A 53 1.02 6.72 -15.43
N LYS A 54 1.59 7.43 -16.41
CA LYS A 54 0.87 7.83 -17.61
C LYS A 54 1.25 6.92 -18.77
N ASP A 55 0.25 6.46 -19.50
CA ASP A 55 0.41 5.91 -20.84
C ASP A 55 -0.23 6.89 -21.84
N GLY A 56 0.62 7.63 -22.55
CA GLY A 56 0.20 8.80 -23.33
C GLY A 56 -0.48 9.87 -22.46
N GLU A 57 -1.77 10.13 -22.73
CA GLU A 57 -2.58 11.10 -21.99
C GLU A 57 -3.41 10.47 -20.86
N GLN A 58 -3.43 9.14 -20.78
CA GLN A 58 -4.23 8.40 -19.80
C GLN A 58 -3.40 8.10 -18.57
N TRP A 59 -4.03 8.18 -17.40
CA TRP A 59 -3.43 7.71 -16.16
C TRP A 59 -3.76 6.24 -15.98
N MET A 60 -2.76 5.47 -15.61
CA MET A 60 -2.85 4.05 -15.34
C MET A 60 -2.52 3.81 -13.87
N CYS A 61 -3.17 2.82 -13.28
CA CYS A 61 -2.97 2.38 -11.92
C CYS A 61 -2.84 0.86 -11.90
N ASN A 62 -1.91 0.35 -11.10
CA ASN A 62 -1.86 -1.06 -10.72
C ASN A 62 -1.92 -1.16 -9.18
N LEU A 63 -2.78 -2.06 -8.69
CA LEU A 63 -2.93 -2.39 -7.27
C LEU A 63 -2.59 -3.87 -7.08
N GLN A 64 -1.33 -4.17 -6.78
CA GLN A 64 -0.83 -5.53 -6.64
C GLN A 64 -0.88 -5.99 -5.17
N ASP A 65 -1.62 -7.06 -4.85
CA ASP A 65 -1.53 -7.73 -3.54
C ASP A 65 -0.35 -8.71 -3.53
N TRP A 66 0.66 -8.43 -2.72
CA TRP A 66 1.86 -9.27 -2.56
C TRP A 66 1.55 -10.66 -2.02
N ASP A 67 0.48 -10.81 -1.24
CA ASP A 67 0.13 -12.09 -0.61
C ASP A 67 -0.88 -12.91 -1.46
N ARG A 68 -1.36 -12.37 -2.59
CA ARG A 68 -2.36 -13.01 -3.48
C ARG A 68 -2.00 -12.97 -4.96
N ALA A 69 -0.74 -12.69 -5.32
CA ALA A 69 -0.32 -12.58 -6.72
C ALA A 69 -0.64 -13.84 -7.56
N ASP A 70 -0.78 -15.01 -6.92
CA ASP A 70 -1.11 -16.29 -7.58
C ASP A 70 -2.62 -16.65 -7.52
N GLU A 71 -3.47 -15.85 -6.89
CA GLU A 71 -4.91 -16.11 -6.79
C GLU A 71 -5.63 -15.55 -8.04
N GLU A 72 -6.57 -16.29 -8.64
CA GLU A 72 -7.35 -15.89 -9.84
C GLU A 72 -8.33 -14.71 -9.59
N GLU A 73 -8.13 -13.93 -8.53
CA GLU A 73 -8.94 -12.75 -8.27
C GLU A 73 -8.52 -11.63 -9.23
N GLY A 74 -9.49 -11.08 -9.96
CA GLY A 74 -9.26 -9.96 -10.86
C GLY A 74 -8.73 -8.72 -10.14
N PRO A 75 -8.28 -7.69 -10.90
CA PRO A 75 -7.63 -6.53 -10.33
C PRO A 75 -8.55 -5.78 -9.35
N ILE A 76 -7.98 -5.34 -8.23
CA ILE A 76 -8.68 -4.52 -7.26
C ILE A 76 -8.74 -3.08 -7.78
N SER A 77 -9.92 -2.49 -7.78
CA SER A 77 -10.13 -1.07 -8.11
C SER A 77 -9.86 -0.15 -6.92
N ILE A 78 -9.62 1.13 -7.19
CA ILE A 78 -9.45 2.16 -6.13
C ILE A 78 -10.67 2.23 -5.22
N ASP A 79 -11.89 2.15 -5.76
CA ASP A 79 -13.11 2.21 -4.95
C ASP A 79 -13.22 1.01 -4.00
N GLN A 80 -12.82 -0.18 -4.44
CA GLN A 80 -12.73 -1.36 -3.57
C GLN A 80 -11.68 -1.16 -2.48
N LEU A 81 -10.47 -0.70 -2.84
CA LEU A 81 -9.40 -0.42 -1.89
C LEU A 81 -9.85 0.56 -0.79
N VAL A 82 -10.54 1.63 -1.18
CA VAL A 82 -11.03 2.66 -0.25
C VAL A 82 -12.20 2.17 0.62
N ALA A 83 -12.98 1.19 0.14
CA ALA A 83 -14.09 0.60 0.88
C ALA A 83 -13.65 -0.46 1.92
N MET A 84 -12.46 -1.01 1.77
CA MET A 84 -11.91 -2.02 2.69
C MET A 84 -11.60 -1.43 4.07
N ASP A 85 -11.65 -2.28 5.10
CA ASP A 85 -11.28 -1.88 6.45
C ASP A 85 -9.77 -1.64 6.54
N ARG A 86 -9.42 -0.35 6.63
CA ARG A 86 -8.06 0.18 6.71
C ARG A 86 -7.17 -0.53 7.74
N ARG A 87 -7.73 -1.09 8.82
CA ARG A 87 -6.96 -1.82 9.85
C ARG A 87 -6.20 -3.00 9.26
N TRP A 88 -6.73 -3.57 8.17
CA TRP A 88 -6.17 -4.73 7.49
C TRP A 88 -5.39 -4.40 6.23
N ILE A 89 -5.18 -3.12 5.91
CA ILE A 89 -4.45 -2.72 4.71
C ILE A 89 -3.06 -2.23 5.07
N ARG A 90 -2.05 -2.78 4.41
CA ARG A 90 -0.67 -2.30 4.43
C ARG A 90 -0.30 -1.89 3.02
N VAL A 91 0.24 -0.69 2.89
CA VAL A 91 0.77 -0.21 1.62
C VAL A 91 2.29 -0.35 1.69
N MET A 92 2.82 -1.28 0.92
CA MET A 92 4.23 -1.65 0.98
C MET A 92 5.09 -0.68 0.17
N SER A 93 4.63 -0.34 -1.03
CA SER A 93 5.20 0.71 -1.86
C SER A 93 4.10 1.50 -2.54
N VAL A 94 4.40 2.77 -2.77
CA VAL A 94 3.71 3.58 -3.78
C VAL A 94 4.80 4.01 -4.75
N GLU A 95 4.65 3.63 -6.01
CA GLU A 95 5.56 3.98 -7.08
C GLU A 95 4.85 4.86 -8.11
N VAL A 96 5.56 5.89 -8.56
CA VAL A 96 5.01 6.86 -9.49
C VAL A 96 5.94 6.97 -10.69
N GLY A 97 5.45 6.64 -11.88
CA GLY A 97 6.15 6.71 -13.17
C GLY A 97 6.95 5.47 -13.57
N ALA A 98 6.90 4.40 -12.76
CA ALA A 98 7.58 3.12 -13.00
C ALA A 98 6.94 2.23 -14.09
N GLY A 99 5.86 2.72 -14.71
CA GLY A 99 4.89 1.99 -15.52
C GLY A 99 5.32 0.61 -16.01
N VAL A 100 4.84 -0.43 -15.33
CA VAL A 100 4.91 -1.80 -15.81
C VAL A 100 3.57 -2.09 -16.47
N ASP A 101 3.57 -2.25 -17.79
CA ASP A 101 2.39 -2.70 -18.52
C ASP A 101 2.10 -4.15 -18.10
N ASP A 102 1.17 -4.31 -17.17
CA ASP A 102 0.70 -5.58 -16.62
C ASP A 102 -0.80 -5.74 -16.90
N GLU A 103 -1.26 -6.98 -17.10
CA GLU A 103 -2.66 -7.34 -17.36
C GLU A 103 -3.60 -6.93 -16.21
N THR A 104 -3.04 -6.66 -15.03
CA THR A 104 -3.76 -6.19 -13.83
C THR A 104 -3.95 -4.68 -13.76
N SER A 105 -3.35 -3.93 -14.69
CA SER A 105 -3.42 -2.48 -14.76
C SER A 105 -4.77 -1.99 -15.25
N PHE A 106 -5.23 -0.84 -14.73
CA PHE A 106 -6.49 -0.23 -15.16
C PHE A 106 -6.37 1.28 -15.33
N GLU A 107 -7.16 1.83 -16.26
CA GLU A 107 -7.26 3.26 -16.46
C GLU A 107 -7.91 3.92 -15.25
N VAL A 108 -7.37 5.06 -14.85
CA VAL A 108 -7.84 5.86 -13.72
C VAL A 108 -7.90 7.33 -14.12
N SER A 109 -8.81 8.11 -13.53
CA SER A 109 -8.78 9.55 -13.70
C SER A 109 -7.78 10.21 -12.73
N LYS A 110 -7.23 11.37 -13.11
CA LYS A 110 -6.43 12.19 -12.19
C LYS A 110 -7.24 12.59 -10.95
N GLU A 111 -8.54 12.78 -11.11
CA GLU A 111 -9.51 13.05 -10.05
C GLU A 111 -9.60 11.88 -9.06
N ASP A 112 -9.71 10.63 -9.53
CA ASP A 112 -9.73 9.45 -8.65
C ASP A 112 -8.44 9.33 -7.85
N ILE A 113 -7.28 9.54 -8.49
CA ILE A 113 -5.99 9.57 -7.79
C ILE A 113 -6.01 10.65 -6.71
N SER A 114 -6.34 11.89 -7.07
CA SER A 114 -6.20 13.04 -6.19
C SER A 114 -7.29 13.17 -5.11
N GLN A 115 -8.50 12.68 -5.36
CA GLN A 115 -9.65 12.81 -4.47
C GLN A 115 -9.96 11.54 -3.67
N LYS A 116 -9.55 10.36 -4.15
CA LYS A 116 -9.80 9.08 -3.46
C LYS A 116 -8.51 8.47 -2.94
N LEU A 117 -7.56 8.18 -3.83
CA LEU A 117 -6.36 7.42 -3.49
C LEU A 117 -5.41 8.19 -2.56
N ILE A 118 -5.05 9.43 -2.91
CA ILE A 118 -4.16 10.26 -2.08
C ILE A 118 -4.74 10.47 -0.67
N PRO A 119 -6.02 10.89 -0.49
CA PRO A 119 -6.59 11.02 0.85
C PRO A 119 -6.64 9.71 1.64
N PHE A 120 -6.86 8.58 0.97
CA PHE A 120 -6.79 7.26 1.59
C PHE A 120 -5.37 6.96 2.11
N LEU A 121 -4.35 7.16 1.28
CA LEU A 121 -2.94 6.95 1.64
C LEU A 121 -2.48 7.87 2.77
N ASN A 122 -2.89 9.14 2.74
CA ASN A 122 -2.57 10.10 3.80
C ASN A 122 -3.20 9.75 5.15
N ARG A 123 -4.31 8.99 5.16
CA ARG A 123 -4.94 8.48 6.39
C ARG A 123 -4.31 7.16 6.88
N GLN A 124 -3.65 6.42 5.99
CA GLN A 124 -2.95 5.18 6.27
C GLN A 124 -1.52 5.38 6.84
N SER A 125 -1.04 6.63 6.92
CA SER A 125 0.38 7.04 7.09
C SER A 125 1.12 6.57 8.36
N LEU A 126 0.60 5.59 9.11
CA LEU A 126 1.34 4.91 10.18
C LEU A 126 2.06 3.63 9.69
N HIS A 127 1.75 3.12 8.49
CA HIS A 127 2.23 1.79 8.06
C HIS A 127 2.67 1.69 6.60
N CYS A 128 2.96 2.80 5.92
CA CYS A 128 3.54 2.74 4.58
C CYS A 128 5.05 2.51 4.67
N CYS A 129 5.54 1.38 4.14
CA CYS A 129 6.93 0.95 4.33
C CYS A 129 7.91 1.61 3.35
N SER A 130 7.44 2.04 2.17
CA SER A 130 8.27 2.74 1.20
C SER A 130 7.44 3.62 0.27
N PHE A 131 8.05 4.73 -0.18
CA PHE A 131 7.49 5.58 -1.22
C PHE A 131 8.59 5.87 -2.23
N GLN A 132 8.36 5.59 -3.51
CA GLN A 132 9.34 5.74 -4.56
C GLN A 132 8.74 6.56 -5.72
N ILE A 133 9.56 7.39 -6.34
CA ILE A 133 9.22 8.03 -7.62
C ILE A 133 10.25 7.56 -8.62
N TRP A 134 9.77 7.06 -9.75
CA TRP A 134 10.56 6.68 -10.88
C TRP A 134 10.21 7.58 -12.06
N ILE A 135 11.11 8.52 -12.37
CA ILE A 135 10.93 9.41 -13.52
C ILE A 135 11.71 8.81 -14.67
N HIS A 136 11.12 7.86 -15.40
CA HIS A 136 11.78 7.18 -16.52
C HIS A 136 11.71 7.94 -17.86
N SER A 137 10.92 9.01 -17.95
CA SER A 137 10.73 9.76 -19.19
C SER A 137 10.74 11.27 -18.95
N THR A 138 11.06 12.02 -20.01
CA THR A 138 11.01 13.49 -20.03
C THR A 138 9.58 14.04 -20.05
N TYR A 139 8.55 13.19 -19.91
CA TYR A 139 7.19 13.66 -19.67
C TYR A 139 7.17 14.48 -18.38
N ASP A 140 6.28 15.47 -18.36
CA ASP A 140 6.31 16.60 -17.43
C ASP A 140 6.41 16.13 -15.97
N ALA A 141 7.65 16.04 -15.46
CA ALA A 141 7.95 15.60 -14.11
C ALA A 141 7.17 16.44 -13.08
N SER A 142 6.73 17.64 -13.46
CA SER A 142 5.85 18.48 -12.66
C SER A 142 4.51 17.82 -12.32
N GLU A 143 3.93 17.00 -13.20
CA GLU A 143 2.66 16.30 -12.93
C GLU A 143 2.83 15.22 -11.87
N TYR A 144 3.89 14.42 -11.97
CA TYR A 144 4.22 13.41 -10.96
C TYR A 144 4.65 14.06 -9.64
N LEU A 145 5.34 15.20 -9.71
CA LEU A 145 5.71 16.00 -8.53
C LEU A 145 4.49 16.57 -7.81
N ASP A 146 3.42 16.97 -8.50
CA ASP A 146 2.17 17.43 -7.87
C ASP A 146 1.50 16.29 -7.07
N ILE A 147 1.43 15.08 -7.65
CA ILE A 147 0.92 13.89 -6.95
C ILE A 147 1.80 13.58 -5.73
N PHE A 148 3.12 13.57 -5.91
CA PHE A 148 4.07 13.33 -4.84
C PHE A 148 3.94 14.34 -3.70
N GLN A 149 3.91 15.64 -4.02
CA GLN A 149 3.76 16.69 -3.03
C GLN A 149 2.47 16.54 -2.23
N LYS A 150 1.38 16.10 -2.88
CA LYS A 150 0.10 15.83 -2.21
C LYS A 150 0.15 14.59 -1.30
N LEU A 151 0.92 13.57 -1.66
CA LEU A 151 1.17 12.37 -0.85
C LEU A 151 2.11 12.66 0.33
N CYS A 152 3.09 13.54 0.15
CA CYS A 152 4.04 13.93 1.19
C CYS A 152 3.56 15.09 2.07
N ARG A 153 2.32 15.57 1.93
CA ARG A 153 1.82 16.61 2.84
C ARG A 153 1.80 16.04 4.26
N PRO A 154 2.43 16.72 5.24
CA PRO A 154 2.43 16.23 6.60
C PRO A 154 1.00 16.26 7.13
N SER A 155 0.40 15.07 7.27
CA SER A 155 -0.54 14.85 8.35
C SER A 155 0.22 15.13 9.65
N HIS A 156 -0.46 15.52 10.74
CA HIS A 156 0.17 15.97 12.00
C HIS A 156 1.06 14.92 12.73
N THR A 157 1.44 13.85 12.06
CA THR A 157 2.34 12.78 12.48
C THR A 157 3.52 12.70 11.50
N PRO A 158 4.77 12.81 11.97
CA PRO A 158 5.94 12.70 11.12
C PRO A 158 5.99 11.31 10.47
N TRP A 159 6.15 11.28 9.16
CA TRP A 159 6.43 10.07 8.41
C TRP A 159 7.79 9.50 8.86
N ASN A 160 7.83 8.25 9.33
CA ASN A 160 9.08 7.51 9.49
C ASN A 160 9.50 6.95 8.12
N SER A 161 9.89 7.83 7.20
CA SER A 161 10.44 7.41 5.90
C SER A 161 11.87 6.93 6.11
N ASN A 162 12.08 5.62 6.14
CA ASN A 162 13.45 5.07 6.12
C ASN A 162 14.12 5.21 4.74
N ILE A 163 13.37 5.37 3.64
CA ILE A 163 13.95 5.61 2.31
C ILE A 163 12.96 6.45 1.48
N THR A 164 13.23 7.74 1.33
CA THR A 164 12.77 8.51 0.16
C THR A 164 13.93 8.49 -0.83
N SER A 165 14.02 7.46 -1.66
CA SER A 165 15.01 7.43 -2.74
C SER A 165 14.44 8.17 -3.93
N PHE A 166 14.96 9.36 -4.21
CA PHE A 166 14.71 10.07 -5.45
C PHE A 166 15.74 9.56 -6.47
N ASN A 167 15.45 8.45 -7.16
CA ASN A 167 16.33 7.92 -8.19
C ASN A 167 15.99 8.59 -9.53
N CYS A 168 16.60 9.75 -9.79
CA CYS A 168 16.67 10.30 -11.14
C CYS A 168 17.74 9.53 -11.94
N LEU A 169 17.33 8.44 -12.61
CA LEU A 169 18.14 7.85 -13.67
C LEU A 169 17.93 8.67 -14.95
N LEU A 170 18.68 9.77 -15.07
CA LEU A 170 18.80 10.47 -16.35
C LEU A 170 19.65 9.59 -17.28
N GLY A 171 18.99 8.75 -18.07
CA GLY A 171 19.60 8.10 -19.23
C GLY A 171 19.90 9.17 -20.27
N ILE A 172 21.18 9.53 -20.41
CA ILE A 172 21.73 10.29 -21.55
C ILE A 172 21.96 9.32 -22.70
#